data_AF-A0A925UV07-F1
#
_entry.id   AF-A0A925UV07-F1
#
_cell.length_a   1.000
_cell.length_b   1.000
_cell.length_c   1.000
_cell.angle_alpha   90.00
_cell.angle_beta   90.00
_cell.angle_gamma   90.00
#
_symmetry.space_group_name_H-M   'P 1'
#
loop_
_entity.id
_entity.type
_entity.pdbx_description
1 polymer ?
#
loop_
_entity_poly.entity_id
_entity_poly.type
_entity_poly.pdbx_seq_one_letter_code
_entity_poly.pdbx_strand_id
1 'polypeptide(L)'
;KLLHIAEVVSKWTGVPVSKLLQGEMQKLLSMEDFLENRVVGQTEALRAVSDAVRRSRSGLSDPNRPIGSFLFLGPTGVGKTETAKALAEFLFNDDKAMVRIDMSEYQEKHSVARLIGAPPGYIGYEEGGQLTEVVRRRPYAVVLLDEVEKAHPEVFNILLQLMDDGRLTDGQGRTVDFKNTVVILTSNLGSHHYADPLTAEDNWEQTKQKVMDEVRMFFRPEFVNRLDDVIVFRSLGVNEIKQIVRIQLQELTNRLEERRIDLRLSDEAYLHLATSGFDPVYGARPLKRAIQREIMNPLAQAILGGDIKDGSLVEVEYGNGEFQFKTVEAVKGEA
;
A
#
# COMPACT_ATOMS: atom_id res chain seq x y z
N LYS A 1 29.97 10.76 11.92
CA LYS A 1 30.59 10.38 10.62
C LYS A 1 29.78 10.85 9.42
N LEU A 2 28.48 10.51 9.30
CA LEU A 2 27.60 10.98 8.22
C LEU A 2 27.56 12.50 8.04
N LEU A 3 27.41 13.26 9.13
CA LEU A 3 27.44 14.73 9.07
C LEU A 3 28.78 15.29 8.56
N HIS A 4 29.90 14.64 8.89
CA HIS A 4 31.23 15.05 8.43
C HIS A 4 31.43 14.74 6.94
N ILE A 5 30.95 13.58 6.46
CA ILE A 5 30.94 13.24 5.03
C ILE A 5 30.02 14.19 4.26
N ALA A 6 28.83 14.47 4.81
CA ALA A 6 27.88 15.42 4.23
C ALA A 6 28.46 16.83 4.13
N GLU A 7 29.24 17.26 5.13
CA GLU A 7 29.90 18.56 5.12
C GLU A 7 31.02 18.64 4.07
N VAL A 8 31.79 17.55 3.88
CA VAL A 8 32.80 17.44 2.82
C VAL A 8 32.15 17.44 1.43
N VAL A 9 31.10 16.63 1.23
CA VAL A 9 30.36 16.58 -0.03
C VAL A 9 29.68 17.92 -0.31
N SER A 10 29.10 18.59 0.70
CA SER A 10 28.50 19.92 0.55
C SER A 10 29.52 20.98 0.13
N LYS A 11 30.73 20.93 0.68
CA LYS A 11 31.82 21.85 0.29
C LYS A 11 32.26 21.63 -1.16
N TRP A 12 32.18 20.40 -1.65
CA TRP A 12 32.57 20.06 -3.03
C TRP A 12 31.47 20.37 -4.05
N THR A 13 30.20 20.15 -3.72
CA THR A 13 29.08 20.30 -4.66
C THR A 13 28.35 21.64 -4.55
N GLY A 14 28.57 22.39 -3.46
CA GLY A 14 27.82 23.60 -3.13
C GLY A 14 26.38 23.34 -2.66
N VAL A 15 25.94 22.09 -2.63
CA VAL A 15 24.60 21.68 -2.16
C VAL A 15 24.67 21.43 -0.65
N PRO A 16 23.78 22.00 0.18
CA PRO A 16 23.81 21.80 1.63
C PRO A 16 23.25 20.41 2.00
N VAL A 17 24.05 19.36 1.78
CA VAL A 17 23.73 17.94 2.04
C VAL A 17 23.34 17.71 3.50
N SER A 18 23.94 18.44 4.45
CA SER A 18 23.58 18.36 5.88
C SER A 18 22.14 18.83 6.14
N LYS A 19 21.68 19.90 5.49
CA LYS A 19 20.29 20.36 5.58
C LYS A 19 19.32 19.40 4.88
N LEU A 20 19.74 18.82 3.75
CA LEU A 20 18.95 17.78 3.07
C LEU A 20 18.75 16.56 3.98
N LEU A 21 19.82 16.08 4.63
CA LEU A 21 19.75 14.96 5.58
C LEU A 21 18.89 15.28 6.81
N GLN A 22 18.93 16.51 7.34
CA GLN A 22 18.04 16.94 8.42
C GLN A 22 16.57 16.93 7.99
N GLY A 23 16.27 17.42 6.77
CA GLY A 23 14.93 17.37 6.20
C GLY A 23 14.42 15.94 6.00
N GLU A 24 15.28 15.04 5.52
CA GLU A 24 14.96 13.60 5.40
C GLU A 24 14.67 12.97 6.76
N MET A 25 15.45 13.27 7.79
CA MET A 25 15.20 12.76 9.14
C MET A 25 13.87 13.26 9.70
N GLN A 26 13.57 14.54 9.55
CA GLN A 26 12.30 15.09 10.03
C GLN A 26 11.11 14.49 9.29
N LYS A 27 11.24 14.27 7.97
CA LYS A 27 10.25 13.56 7.17
C LYS A 27 9.99 12.16 7.75
N LEU A 28 11.03 11.38 8.06
CA LEU A 28 10.89 10.02 8.62
C LEU A 28 10.18 9.98 9.99
N LEU A 29 10.21 11.07 10.76
CA LEU A 29 9.50 11.16 12.05
C LEU A 29 8.00 11.34 11.89
N SER A 30 7.52 11.84 10.74
CA SER A 30 6.11 11.99 10.41
C SER A 30 5.62 10.92 9.41
N MET A 31 6.26 9.75 9.38
CA MET A 31 5.94 8.69 8.42
C MET A 31 4.55 8.13 8.67
N GLU A 32 4.21 7.82 9.93
CA GLU A 32 2.91 7.29 10.31
C GLU A 32 1.79 8.24 9.88
N ASP A 33 1.90 9.54 10.18
CA ASP A 33 0.89 10.54 9.79
C ASP A 33 0.67 10.55 8.27
N PHE A 34 1.75 10.44 7.49
CA PHE A 34 1.65 10.38 6.04
C PHE A 34 0.95 9.09 5.58
N LEU A 35 1.31 7.94 6.16
CA LEU A 35 0.74 6.66 5.80
C LEU A 35 -0.74 6.55 6.22
N GLU A 36 -1.12 7.10 7.37
CA GLU A 36 -2.50 7.11 7.91
C GLU A 36 -3.46 7.92 7.04
N ASN A 37 -2.97 8.94 6.32
CA ASN A 37 -3.78 9.67 5.34
C ASN A 37 -4.25 8.80 4.16
N ARG A 38 -3.57 7.68 3.89
CA ARG A 38 -3.92 6.73 2.82
C ARG A 38 -4.44 5.39 3.33
N VAL A 39 -3.91 4.91 4.45
CA VAL A 39 -4.19 3.59 5.01
C VAL A 39 -4.94 3.74 6.33
N VAL A 40 -6.24 3.51 6.27
CA VAL A 40 -7.14 3.73 7.40
C VAL A 40 -7.20 2.50 8.32
N GLY A 41 -7.18 2.72 9.63
CA GLY A 41 -7.47 1.69 10.64
C GLY A 41 -6.34 0.70 10.94
N GLN A 42 -5.13 0.94 10.41
CA GLN A 42 -4.00 0.01 10.49
C GLN A 42 -2.82 0.56 11.32
N THR A 43 -3.08 1.37 12.35
CA THR A 43 -2.04 2.08 13.12
C THR A 43 -0.92 1.18 13.64
N GLU A 44 -1.22 -0.03 14.14
CA GLU A 44 -0.20 -0.99 14.61
C GLU A 44 0.72 -1.43 13.46
N ALA A 45 0.16 -1.74 12.29
CA ALA A 45 0.90 -2.12 11.10
C ALA A 45 1.78 -0.97 10.59
N LEU A 46 1.23 0.24 10.51
CA LEU A 46 1.96 1.42 10.03
C LEU A 46 3.10 1.81 10.95
N ARG A 47 2.91 1.68 12.27
CA ARG A 47 3.98 1.90 13.26
C ARG A 47 5.10 0.88 13.10
N ALA A 48 4.78 -0.40 12.96
CA ALA A 48 5.78 -1.46 12.79
C ALA A 48 6.66 -1.23 11.53
N VAL A 49 6.02 -0.88 10.41
CA VAL A 49 6.73 -0.50 9.17
C VAL A 49 7.62 0.72 9.39
N SER A 50 7.07 1.77 10.01
CA SER A 50 7.78 3.04 10.23
C SER A 50 9.00 2.87 11.15
N ASP A 51 8.86 2.07 12.21
CA ASP A 51 9.96 1.76 13.12
C ASP A 51 11.09 1.01 12.43
N ALA A 52 10.77 -0.02 11.62
CA ALA A 52 11.79 -0.77 10.87
C ALA A 52 12.54 0.13 9.88
N VAL A 53 11.83 0.98 9.13
CA VAL A 53 12.47 1.92 8.21
C VAL A 53 13.33 2.95 8.95
N ARG A 54 12.88 3.48 10.09
CA ARG A 54 13.69 4.37 10.93
C ARG A 54 14.94 3.69 11.47
N ARG A 55 14.86 2.42 11.91
CA ARG A 55 16.03 1.63 12.34
C ARG A 55 17.06 1.50 11.21
N SER A 56 16.61 1.21 9.99
CA SER A 56 17.49 1.13 8.83
C SER A 56 18.14 2.49 8.50
N ARG A 57 17.34 3.55 8.41
CA ARG A 57 17.82 4.90 8.05
C ARG A 57 18.71 5.55 9.12
N SER A 58 18.54 5.19 10.38
CA SER A 58 19.43 5.62 11.49
C SER A 58 20.74 4.83 11.54
N GLY A 59 20.90 3.80 10.71
CA GLY A 59 22.09 2.93 10.71
C GLY A 59 22.14 1.95 11.88
N LEU A 60 20.99 1.67 12.50
CA LEU A 60 20.86 0.68 13.58
C LEU A 60 20.58 -0.73 13.06
N SER A 61 20.13 -0.87 11.80
CA SER A 61 19.98 -2.16 11.12
C SER A 61 21.26 -2.59 10.40
N ASP A 62 21.36 -3.88 10.06
CA ASP A 62 22.45 -4.41 9.24
C ASP A 62 22.48 -3.73 7.85
N PRO A 63 23.59 -3.08 7.46
CA PRO A 63 23.70 -2.41 6.17
C PRO A 63 23.75 -3.37 4.97
N ASN A 64 23.82 -4.68 5.20
CA ASN A 64 23.77 -5.68 4.15
C ASN A 64 22.37 -6.17 3.82
N ARG A 65 21.35 -5.80 4.60
CA ARG A 65 19.96 -6.24 4.40
C ARG A 65 19.13 -5.14 3.70
N PRO A 66 17.95 -5.46 3.15
CA PRO A 66 17.00 -4.46 2.68
C PRO A 66 16.63 -3.43 3.77
N ILE A 67 16.05 -2.30 3.39
CA ILE A 67 15.59 -1.26 4.32
C ILE A 67 14.57 -1.82 5.33
N GLY A 68 13.74 -2.76 4.87
CA GLY A 68 12.86 -3.56 5.71
C GLY A 68 12.32 -4.76 4.94
N SER A 69 12.09 -5.88 5.62
CA SER A 69 11.40 -7.05 5.09
C SER A 69 10.17 -7.40 5.95
N PHE A 70 8.99 -7.46 5.33
CA PHE A 70 7.72 -7.63 6.06
C PHE A 70 6.84 -8.71 5.44
N LEU A 71 6.15 -9.48 6.29
CA LEU A 71 5.02 -10.31 5.86
C LEU A 71 3.72 -9.67 6.35
N PHE A 72 2.90 -9.18 5.41
CA PHE A 72 1.59 -8.60 5.65
C PHE A 72 0.50 -9.66 5.52
N LEU A 73 -0.24 -9.89 6.61
CA LEU A 73 -1.29 -10.90 6.72
C LEU A 73 -2.64 -10.22 6.91
N GLY A 74 -3.71 -10.87 6.45
CA GLY A 74 -5.08 -10.45 6.73
C GLY A 74 -6.00 -10.63 5.52
N PRO A 75 -7.28 -10.25 5.62
CA PRO A 75 -8.26 -10.40 4.54
C PRO A 75 -7.95 -9.53 3.33
N THR A 76 -8.67 -9.77 2.24
CA THR A 76 -8.58 -8.95 1.04
C THR A 76 -9.10 -7.54 1.31
N GLY A 77 -8.43 -6.52 0.78
CA GLY A 77 -8.94 -5.15 0.78
C GLY A 77 -8.81 -4.38 2.09
N VAL A 78 -8.05 -4.89 3.07
CA VAL A 78 -7.82 -4.22 4.38
C VAL A 78 -6.68 -3.18 4.38
N GLY A 79 -5.92 -3.07 3.29
CA GLY A 79 -4.87 -2.04 3.15
C GLY A 79 -3.45 -2.55 2.86
N LYS A 80 -3.19 -3.87 2.85
CA LYS A 80 -1.85 -4.46 2.62
C LYS A 80 -1.09 -3.84 1.43
N THR A 81 -1.70 -3.84 0.25
CA THR A 81 -1.12 -3.27 -0.98
C THR A 81 -1.08 -1.75 -0.96
N GLU A 82 -2.02 -1.11 -0.26
CA GLU A 82 -2.08 0.36 -0.16
C GLU A 82 -0.94 0.88 0.71
N THR A 83 -0.60 0.18 1.80
CA THR A 83 0.59 0.45 2.61
C THR A 83 1.86 0.39 1.77
N ALA A 84 2.00 -0.59 0.89
CA ALA A 84 3.17 -0.70 0.00
C ALA A 84 3.28 0.50 -0.96
N LYS A 85 2.17 0.95 -1.55
CA LYS A 85 2.12 2.12 -2.43
C LYS A 85 2.40 3.42 -1.68
N ALA A 86 1.77 3.60 -0.52
CA ALA A 86 1.97 4.76 0.34
C ALA A 86 3.44 4.85 0.79
N LEU A 87 4.06 3.71 1.09
CA LEU A 87 5.48 3.64 1.43
C LEU A 87 6.40 3.98 0.24
N ALA A 88 6.05 3.52 -0.97
CA ALA A 88 6.79 3.87 -2.19
C ALA A 88 6.75 5.37 -2.47
N GLU A 89 5.57 5.98 -2.40
CA GLU A 89 5.38 7.42 -2.50
C GLU A 89 6.17 8.15 -1.40
N PHE A 90 6.06 7.70 -0.15
CA PHE A 90 6.73 8.36 0.95
C PHE A 90 8.25 8.32 0.84
N LEU A 91 8.83 7.14 0.58
CA LEU A 91 10.29 6.96 0.58
C LEU A 91 10.95 7.45 -0.70
N PHE A 92 10.27 7.32 -1.83
CA PHE A 92 10.86 7.53 -3.15
C PHE A 92 10.19 8.65 -3.94
N ASN A 93 9.21 9.36 -3.35
CA ASN A 93 8.42 10.42 -3.98
C ASN A 93 7.78 9.97 -5.31
N ASP A 94 7.48 8.67 -5.44
CA ASP A 94 6.89 8.07 -6.63
C ASP A 94 6.15 6.78 -6.25
N ASP A 95 4.84 6.75 -6.44
CA ASP A 95 4.02 5.55 -6.20
C ASP A 95 4.33 4.43 -7.21
N LYS A 96 4.90 4.77 -8.38
CA LYS A 96 5.43 3.83 -9.37
C LYS A 96 6.81 3.30 -8.99
N ALA A 97 7.38 3.73 -7.86
CA ALA A 97 8.55 3.09 -7.24
C ALA A 97 8.20 1.76 -6.55
N MET A 98 7.10 1.12 -6.93
CA MET A 98 6.70 -0.19 -6.45
C MET A 98 6.79 -1.21 -7.59
N VAL A 99 7.58 -2.26 -7.37
CA VAL A 99 7.64 -3.44 -8.22
C VAL A 99 6.68 -4.47 -7.65
N ARG A 100 5.55 -4.70 -8.32
CA ARG A 100 4.57 -5.70 -7.89
C ARG A 100 4.73 -6.97 -8.70
N ILE A 101 4.83 -8.10 -8.01
CA ILE A 101 4.90 -9.43 -8.62
C ILE A 101 3.84 -10.30 -7.97
N ASP A 102 2.98 -10.89 -8.79
CA ASP A 102 1.95 -11.84 -8.35
C ASP A 102 2.57 -13.23 -8.21
N MET A 103 2.62 -13.74 -6.98
CA MET A 103 3.21 -15.06 -6.70
C MET A 103 2.35 -16.23 -7.18
N SER A 104 1.10 -15.99 -7.56
CA SER A 104 0.27 -16.99 -8.23
C SER A 104 0.84 -17.39 -9.60
N GLU A 105 1.62 -16.53 -10.27
CA GLU A 105 2.33 -16.89 -11.51
C GLU A 105 3.55 -17.81 -11.30
N TYR A 106 3.91 -18.04 -10.04
CA TYR A 106 5.11 -18.75 -9.60
C TYR A 106 4.79 -20.06 -8.87
N GLN A 107 3.62 -20.64 -9.10
CA GLN A 107 3.17 -21.91 -8.52
C GLN A 107 4.00 -23.13 -8.97
N GLU A 108 4.58 -23.08 -10.17
CA GLU A 108 5.29 -24.20 -10.77
C GLU A 108 6.80 -24.01 -10.66
N LYS A 109 7.53 -25.11 -10.45
CA LYS A 109 9.00 -25.05 -10.25
C LYS A 109 9.73 -24.33 -11.39
N HIS A 110 9.32 -24.52 -12.64
CA HIS A 110 9.99 -23.91 -13.78
C HIS A 110 9.70 -22.41 -13.94
N SER A 111 8.57 -21.92 -13.41
CA SER A 111 8.26 -20.49 -13.47
C SER A 111 9.09 -19.66 -12.48
N VAL A 112 9.63 -20.29 -11.42
CA VAL A 112 10.58 -19.67 -10.46
C VAL A 112 11.78 -19.05 -11.16
N ALA A 113 12.31 -19.70 -12.20
CA ALA A 113 13.44 -19.18 -12.96
C ALA A 113 13.13 -17.83 -13.63
N ARG A 114 11.87 -17.52 -13.94
CA ARG A 114 11.49 -16.21 -14.52
C ARG A 114 11.69 -15.05 -13.54
N LEU A 115 11.71 -15.31 -12.23
CA LEU A 115 11.88 -14.28 -11.21
C LEU A 115 13.29 -13.68 -11.26
N ILE A 116 14.31 -14.55 -11.40
CA ILE A 116 15.72 -14.17 -11.40
C ILE A 116 16.36 -14.21 -12.80
N GLY A 117 15.68 -14.79 -13.78
CA GLY A 117 16.15 -14.97 -15.15
C GLY A 117 16.51 -16.42 -15.43
N ALA A 118 16.20 -16.88 -16.65
CA ALA A 118 16.55 -18.23 -17.07
C ALA A 118 18.08 -18.41 -17.12
N PRO A 119 18.61 -19.62 -16.89
CA PRO A 119 20.04 -19.91 -17.07
C PRO A 119 20.44 -19.97 -18.56
N PRO A 120 21.75 -19.91 -18.88
CA PRO A 120 22.23 -19.97 -20.26
C PRO A 120 21.72 -21.22 -20.99
N GLY A 121 21.17 -21.03 -22.20
CA GLY A 121 20.64 -22.11 -23.04
C GLY A 121 19.13 -22.36 -22.94
N TYR A 122 18.40 -21.59 -22.13
CA TYR A 122 16.94 -21.65 -22.03
C TYR A 122 16.26 -20.46 -22.72
N ILE A 123 15.01 -20.65 -23.18
CA ILE A 123 14.18 -19.58 -23.75
C ILE A 123 13.95 -18.50 -22.69
N GLY A 124 14.13 -17.22 -23.05
CA GLY A 124 14.02 -16.09 -22.12
C GLY A 124 15.31 -15.71 -21.40
N TYR A 125 16.45 -16.35 -21.73
CA TYR A 125 17.76 -16.03 -21.16
C TYR A 125 18.16 -14.54 -21.31
N GLU A 126 17.84 -13.91 -22.45
CA GLU A 126 18.21 -12.52 -22.73
C GLU A 126 17.32 -11.47 -22.04
N GLU A 127 16.13 -11.86 -21.58
CA GLU A 127 15.15 -10.93 -21.00
C GLU A 127 15.46 -10.54 -19.54
N GLY A 128 16.37 -11.28 -18.88
CA GLY A 128 16.65 -11.12 -17.45
C GLY A 128 15.51 -11.64 -16.56
N GLY A 129 15.64 -11.48 -15.24
CA GLY A 129 14.58 -11.84 -14.30
C GLY A 129 13.58 -10.71 -14.11
N GLN A 130 12.30 -11.05 -13.94
CA GLN A 130 11.25 -10.05 -13.67
C GLN A 130 11.53 -9.23 -12.41
N LEU A 131 12.15 -9.83 -11.38
CA LEU A 131 12.54 -9.12 -10.17
C LEU A 131 13.92 -8.48 -10.32
N THR A 132 14.90 -9.26 -10.76
CA THR A 132 16.31 -8.84 -10.80
C THR A 132 16.55 -7.70 -11.78
N GLU A 133 15.96 -7.73 -12.98
CA GLU A 133 16.16 -6.70 -13.99
C GLU A 133 15.49 -5.37 -13.60
N VAL A 134 14.31 -5.43 -13.00
CA VAL A 134 13.57 -4.23 -12.57
C VAL A 134 14.31 -3.53 -11.43
N VAL A 135 14.76 -4.28 -10.41
CA VAL A 135 15.52 -3.69 -9.29
C VAL A 135 16.92 -3.24 -9.73
N ARG A 136 17.56 -3.93 -10.68
CA ARG A 136 18.83 -3.48 -11.27
C ARG A 136 18.69 -2.12 -11.94
N ARG A 137 17.58 -1.86 -12.64
CA ARG A 137 17.28 -0.55 -13.26
C ARG A 137 16.83 0.49 -12.24
N ARG A 138 16.14 0.06 -11.17
CA ARG A 138 15.60 0.92 -10.13
C ARG A 138 15.89 0.36 -8.72
N PRO A 139 17.09 0.62 -8.17
CA PRO A 139 17.52 0.05 -6.88
C PRO A 139 16.75 0.58 -5.67
N TYR A 140 16.10 1.73 -5.82
CA TYR A 140 15.25 2.37 -4.82
C TYR A 140 13.79 2.07 -5.13
N ALA A 141 13.26 1.01 -4.53
CA ALA A 141 11.92 0.53 -4.81
C ALA A 141 11.31 -0.22 -3.62
N VAL A 142 9.99 -0.23 -3.56
CA VAL A 142 9.23 -1.20 -2.77
C VAL A 142 8.99 -2.42 -3.64
N VAL A 143 9.46 -3.59 -3.22
CA VAL A 143 9.19 -4.87 -3.86
C VAL A 143 7.99 -5.51 -3.16
N LEU A 144 6.86 -5.60 -3.85
CA LEU A 144 5.63 -6.22 -3.37
C LEU A 144 5.44 -7.60 -4.00
N LEU A 145 5.59 -8.64 -3.20
CA LEU A 145 5.34 -10.04 -3.56
C LEU A 145 3.93 -10.41 -3.06
N ASP A 146 2.95 -10.35 -3.96
CA ASP A 146 1.54 -10.50 -3.62
C ASP A 146 1.14 -11.99 -3.59
N GLU A 147 0.29 -12.39 -2.63
CA GLU A 147 -0.22 -13.77 -2.49
C GLU A 147 0.89 -14.83 -2.35
N VAL A 148 1.89 -14.56 -1.50
CA VAL A 148 3.09 -15.41 -1.39
C VAL A 148 2.79 -16.86 -0.98
N GLU A 149 1.66 -17.13 -0.33
CA GLU A 149 1.23 -18.49 0.01
C GLU A 149 0.93 -19.37 -1.23
N LYS A 150 0.77 -18.76 -2.41
CA LYS A 150 0.58 -19.46 -3.67
C LYS A 150 1.90 -19.81 -4.36
N ALA A 151 3.02 -19.23 -3.92
CA ALA A 151 4.31 -19.45 -4.55
C ALA A 151 4.79 -20.90 -4.40
N HIS A 152 5.54 -21.40 -5.38
CA HIS A 152 6.31 -22.62 -5.24
C HIS A 152 7.36 -22.48 -4.12
N PRO A 153 7.63 -23.52 -3.30
CA PRO A 153 8.57 -23.41 -2.18
C PRO A 153 9.99 -22.95 -2.53
N GLU A 154 10.46 -23.17 -3.76
CA GLU A 154 11.78 -22.70 -4.19
C GLU A 154 11.88 -21.17 -4.29
N VAL A 155 10.76 -20.44 -4.39
CA VAL A 155 10.76 -18.97 -4.30
C VAL A 155 11.29 -18.54 -2.94
N PHE A 156 10.92 -19.22 -1.84
CA PHE A 156 11.38 -18.84 -0.50
C PHE A 156 12.90 -18.95 -0.32
N ASN A 157 13.56 -19.87 -1.04
CA ASN A 157 15.03 -19.97 -1.02
C ASN A 157 15.70 -18.73 -1.62
N ILE A 158 15.14 -18.23 -2.73
CA ILE A 158 15.59 -16.98 -3.36
C ILE A 158 15.36 -15.80 -2.40
N LEU A 159 14.18 -15.75 -1.77
CA LEU A 159 13.84 -14.68 -0.85
C LEU A 159 14.69 -14.69 0.43
N LEU A 160 15.07 -15.87 0.94
CA LEU A 160 16.02 -16.00 2.04
C LEU A 160 17.36 -15.36 1.70
N GLN A 161 17.92 -15.67 0.53
CA GLN A 161 19.17 -15.06 0.06
C GLN A 161 19.04 -13.53 -0.04
N LEU A 162 17.93 -13.05 -0.59
CA LEU A 162 17.66 -11.61 -0.70
C LEU A 162 17.62 -10.94 0.69
N MET A 163 16.93 -11.55 1.65
CA MET A 163 16.77 -10.98 3.00
C MET A 163 18.04 -11.06 3.86
N ASP A 164 18.91 -12.04 3.60
CA ASP A 164 20.17 -12.23 4.34
C ASP A 164 21.30 -11.36 3.77
N ASP A 165 21.49 -11.38 2.45
CA ASP A 165 22.64 -10.75 1.80
C ASP A 165 22.31 -9.39 1.15
N GLY A 166 21.01 -9.04 1.11
CA GLY A 166 20.51 -7.86 0.40
C GLY A 166 20.84 -7.89 -1.08
N ARG A 167 21.05 -9.09 -1.65
CA ARG A 167 21.55 -9.29 -3.01
C ARG A 167 20.95 -10.55 -3.61
N LEU A 168 20.76 -10.52 -4.93
CA LEU A 168 20.44 -11.71 -5.72
C LEU A 168 21.38 -11.83 -6.90
N THR A 169 21.74 -13.05 -7.25
CA THR A 169 22.45 -13.34 -8.50
C THR A 169 21.42 -13.78 -9.54
N ASP A 170 21.38 -13.07 -10.66
CA ASP A 170 20.47 -13.40 -11.76
C ASP A 170 20.93 -14.62 -12.57
N GLY A 171 20.09 -15.10 -13.49
CA GLY A 171 20.40 -16.25 -14.34
C GLY A 171 21.64 -16.07 -15.25
N GLN A 172 22.12 -14.84 -15.41
CA GLN A 172 23.33 -14.49 -16.18
C GLN A 172 24.58 -14.35 -15.29
N GLY A 173 24.45 -14.59 -13.98
CA GLY A 173 25.55 -14.45 -13.01
C GLY A 173 25.79 -13.02 -12.53
N ARG A 174 24.90 -12.06 -12.85
CA ARG A 174 25.03 -10.66 -12.40
C ARG A 174 24.42 -10.51 -11.01
N THR A 175 25.15 -9.88 -10.10
CA THR A 175 24.65 -9.57 -8.77
C THR A 175 23.86 -8.27 -8.77
N VAL A 176 22.62 -8.31 -8.29
CA VAL A 176 21.70 -7.18 -8.13
C VAL A 176 21.60 -6.82 -6.65
N ASP A 177 21.64 -5.52 -6.34
CA ASP A 177 21.61 -4.98 -4.99
C ASP A 177 20.18 -4.59 -4.56
N PHE A 178 19.74 -5.13 -3.43
CA PHE A 178 18.44 -4.92 -2.79
C PHE A 178 18.55 -4.16 -1.46
N LYS A 179 19.72 -3.68 -1.06
CA LYS A 179 19.92 -2.97 0.24
C LYS A 179 19.13 -1.67 0.33
N ASN A 180 18.75 -1.10 -0.81
CA ASN A 180 17.95 0.12 -0.90
C ASN A 180 16.46 -0.14 -1.17
N THR A 181 16.00 -1.40 -1.07
CA THR A 181 14.60 -1.75 -1.27
C THR A 181 13.88 -1.97 0.04
N VAL A 182 12.55 -1.84 0.01
CA VAL A 182 11.68 -2.40 1.05
C VAL A 182 10.98 -3.62 0.46
N VAL A 183 11.04 -4.75 1.13
CA VAL A 183 10.48 -6.02 0.66
C VAL A 183 9.22 -6.32 1.44
N ILE A 184 8.08 -6.40 0.75
CA ILE A 184 6.78 -6.67 1.34
C ILE A 184 6.23 -7.93 0.70
N LEU A 185 5.92 -8.92 1.51
CA LEU A 185 5.18 -10.09 1.11
C LEU A 185 3.76 -9.93 1.62
N THR A 186 2.76 -10.14 0.78
CA THR A 186 1.37 -10.20 1.25
C THR A 186 0.91 -11.65 1.28
N SER A 187 0.01 -11.94 2.20
CA SER A 187 -0.67 -13.21 2.24
C SER A 187 -2.08 -13.07 2.79
N ASN A 188 -2.98 -13.93 2.31
CA ASN A 188 -4.33 -14.08 2.85
C ASN A 188 -4.44 -15.29 3.81
N LEU A 189 -3.31 -15.87 4.22
CA LEU A 189 -3.28 -16.95 5.21
C LEU A 189 -3.99 -16.51 6.51
N GLY A 190 -4.80 -17.39 7.09
CA GLY A 190 -5.62 -17.07 8.26
C GLY A 190 -6.80 -16.13 8.05
N SER A 191 -7.12 -15.73 6.81
CA SER A 191 -8.25 -14.80 6.57
C SER A 191 -9.61 -15.34 7.00
N HIS A 192 -9.77 -16.66 7.08
CA HIS A 192 -11.02 -17.31 7.49
C HIS A 192 -11.27 -17.27 9.00
N HIS A 193 -10.29 -16.81 9.79
CA HIS A 193 -10.45 -16.61 11.23
C HIS A 193 -11.06 -15.26 11.60
N TYR A 194 -11.12 -14.33 10.65
CA TYR A 194 -11.70 -13.00 10.86
C TYR A 194 -13.22 -13.11 10.93
N ALA A 195 -13.80 -12.41 11.89
CA ALA A 195 -15.24 -12.27 11.98
C ALA A 195 -15.75 -11.26 10.93
N ASP A 196 -17.05 -11.34 10.62
CA ASP A 196 -17.71 -10.34 9.78
C ASP A 196 -17.68 -8.97 10.48
N PRO A 197 -17.03 -7.95 9.87
CA PRO A 197 -16.85 -6.64 10.50
C PRO A 197 -18.15 -5.88 10.74
N LEU A 198 -19.25 -6.28 10.08
CA LEU A 198 -20.55 -5.61 10.19
C LEU A 198 -21.44 -6.18 11.30
N THR A 199 -21.14 -7.40 11.78
CA THR A 199 -22.09 -8.16 12.62
C THR A 199 -21.49 -8.73 13.90
N ALA A 200 -20.17 -8.75 14.04
CA ALA A 200 -19.50 -9.37 15.18
C ALA A 200 -18.44 -8.46 15.83
N GLU A 201 -18.37 -8.49 17.16
CA GLU A 201 -17.19 -8.01 17.87
C GLU A 201 -16.04 -9.00 17.65
N ASP A 202 -15.03 -8.59 16.89
CA ASP A 202 -13.85 -9.40 16.64
C ASP A 202 -12.94 -9.39 17.89
N ASN A 203 -12.71 -10.56 18.48
CA ASN A 203 -11.66 -10.71 19.49
C ASN A 203 -10.31 -10.70 18.79
N TRP A 204 -9.82 -9.49 18.51
CA TRP A 204 -8.60 -9.27 17.74
C TRP A 204 -7.41 -10.10 18.21
N GLU A 205 -7.17 -10.19 19.53
CA GLU A 205 -6.02 -10.95 20.05
C GLU A 205 -6.15 -12.45 19.75
N GLN A 206 -7.36 -12.99 19.84
CA GLN A 206 -7.61 -14.39 19.48
C GLN A 206 -7.46 -14.61 17.97
N THR A 207 -7.99 -13.70 17.14
CA THR A 207 -7.87 -13.76 15.68
C THR A 207 -6.41 -13.67 15.25
N LYS A 208 -5.67 -12.70 15.78
CA LYS A 208 -4.22 -12.53 15.56
C LYS A 208 -3.44 -13.79 15.95
N GLN A 209 -3.74 -14.39 17.10
CA GLN A 209 -3.06 -15.61 17.54
C GLN A 209 -3.29 -16.77 16.56
N LYS A 210 -4.53 -17.00 16.12
CA LYS A 210 -4.86 -18.06 15.15
C LYS A 210 -4.17 -17.84 13.79
N VAL A 211 -4.16 -16.60 13.28
CA VAL A 211 -3.44 -16.25 12.05
C VAL A 211 -1.95 -16.56 12.19
N MET A 212 -1.34 -16.21 13.33
CA MET A 212 0.08 -16.50 13.58
C MET A 212 0.37 -18.00 13.70
N ASP A 213 -0.58 -18.80 14.18
CA ASP A 213 -0.44 -20.25 14.21
C ASP A 213 -0.42 -20.85 12.80
N GLU A 214 -1.25 -20.35 11.88
CA GLU A 214 -1.16 -20.75 10.46
C GLU A 214 0.16 -20.36 9.81
N VAL A 215 0.67 -19.16 10.09
CA VAL A 215 1.98 -18.72 9.60
C VAL A 215 3.07 -19.70 10.02
N ARG A 216 3.06 -20.15 11.28
CA ARG A 216 4.02 -21.13 11.81
C ARG A 216 3.88 -22.52 11.19
N MET A 217 2.68 -22.89 10.74
CA MET A 217 2.44 -24.16 10.04
C MET A 217 2.88 -24.10 8.57
N PHE A 218 2.66 -22.95 7.91
CA PHE A 218 2.94 -22.79 6.49
C PHE A 218 4.42 -22.46 6.22
N PHE A 219 4.97 -21.46 6.92
CA PHE A 219 6.35 -21.00 6.70
C PHE A 219 7.33 -21.72 7.63
N ARG A 220 8.50 -22.04 7.09
CA ARG A 220 9.61 -22.56 7.90
C ARG A 220 10.08 -21.48 8.88
N PRO A 221 10.45 -21.83 10.13
CA PRO A 221 10.93 -20.86 11.11
C PRO A 221 12.12 -20.03 10.61
N GLU A 222 13.01 -20.63 9.81
CA GLU A 222 14.14 -19.92 9.19
C GLU A 222 13.69 -18.73 8.33
N PHE A 223 12.61 -18.87 7.58
CA PHE A 223 12.05 -17.81 6.74
C PHE A 223 11.45 -16.69 7.59
N VAL A 224 10.63 -17.04 8.58
CA VAL A 224 9.99 -16.08 9.47
C VAL A 224 11.02 -15.26 10.23
N ASN A 225 12.10 -15.90 10.70
CA ASN A 225 13.18 -15.23 11.43
C ASN A 225 14.04 -14.29 10.56
N ARG A 226 13.89 -14.28 9.23
CA ARG A 226 14.54 -13.33 8.31
C ARG A 226 13.68 -12.10 7.98
N LEU A 227 12.44 -12.08 8.43
CA LEU A 227 11.61 -10.88 8.34
C LEU A 227 11.96 -9.93 9.48
N ASP A 228 11.92 -8.63 9.21
CA ASP A 228 11.98 -7.63 10.28
C ASP A 228 10.70 -7.63 11.12
N ASP A 229 9.55 -7.90 10.49
CA ASP A 229 8.28 -8.07 11.21
C ASP A 229 7.25 -8.91 10.43
N VAL A 230 6.36 -9.56 11.18
CA VAL A 230 5.17 -10.24 10.66
C VAL A 230 3.94 -9.48 11.15
N ILE A 231 3.29 -8.79 10.22
CA ILE A 231 2.28 -7.78 10.52
C ILE A 231 0.91 -8.30 10.11
N VAL A 232 0.02 -8.43 11.10
CA VAL A 232 -1.37 -8.85 10.91
C VAL A 232 -2.25 -7.60 10.82
N PHE A 233 -2.97 -7.44 9.71
CA PHE A 233 -3.86 -6.31 9.45
C PHE A 233 -5.25 -6.59 10.04
N ARG A 234 -5.87 -5.56 10.60
CA ARG A 234 -7.22 -5.64 11.16
C ARG A 234 -8.27 -5.62 10.07
N SER A 235 -9.41 -6.24 10.35
CA SER A 235 -10.64 -5.99 9.59
C SER A 235 -11.02 -4.50 9.66
N LEU A 236 -11.59 -3.99 8.57
CA LEU A 236 -12.09 -2.61 8.50
C LEU A 236 -13.52 -2.57 9.01
N GLY A 237 -13.79 -1.77 10.04
CA GLY A 237 -15.14 -1.49 10.50
C GLY A 237 -15.84 -0.42 9.66
N VAL A 238 -17.11 -0.17 9.95
CA VAL A 238 -17.93 0.80 9.21
C VAL A 238 -17.31 2.20 9.23
N ASN A 239 -16.72 2.62 10.35
CA ASN A 239 -16.12 3.94 10.48
C ASN A 239 -14.86 4.08 9.61
N GLU A 240 -14.01 3.06 9.60
CA GLU A 240 -12.83 3.02 8.75
C GLU A 240 -13.23 3.04 7.28
N ILE A 241 -14.28 2.29 6.91
CA ILE A 241 -14.82 2.29 5.54
C ILE A 241 -15.37 3.67 5.17
N LYS A 242 -16.12 4.36 6.05
CA LYS A 242 -16.59 5.74 5.82
C LYS A 242 -15.40 6.68 5.55
N GLN A 243 -14.30 6.55 6.29
CA GLN A 243 -13.09 7.34 6.05
C GLN A 243 -12.44 7.00 4.70
N ILE A 244 -12.39 5.73 4.31
CA ILE A 244 -11.92 5.32 2.98
C ILE A 244 -12.78 5.92 1.86
N VAL A 245 -14.11 5.95 2.03
CA VAL A 245 -15.03 6.61 1.08
C VAL A 245 -14.70 8.10 0.96
N ARG A 246 -14.43 8.80 2.07
CA ARG A 246 -13.99 10.20 2.05
C ARG A 246 -12.70 10.38 1.24
N ILE A 247 -11.69 9.53 1.48
CA ILE A 247 -10.42 9.58 0.75
C ILE A 247 -10.65 9.35 -0.75
N GLN A 248 -11.45 8.36 -1.14
CA GLN A 248 -11.72 8.08 -2.56
C GLN A 248 -12.52 9.19 -3.25
N LEU A 249 -13.42 9.85 -2.54
CA LEU A 249 -14.17 10.99 -3.06
C LEU A 249 -13.32 12.25 -3.19
N GLN A 250 -12.20 12.37 -2.49
CA GLN A 250 -11.32 13.54 -2.61
C GLN A 250 -10.84 13.77 -4.03
N GLU A 251 -10.54 12.71 -4.80
CA GLU A 251 -10.15 12.84 -6.22
C GLU A 251 -11.30 13.41 -7.07
N LEU A 252 -12.54 13.04 -6.76
CA LEU A 252 -13.73 13.60 -7.41
C LEU A 252 -13.92 15.06 -7.00
N THR A 253 -13.85 15.37 -5.71
CA THR A 253 -14.01 16.74 -5.19
C THR A 253 -12.98 17.69 -5.81
N ASN A 254 -11.71 17.29 -5.88
CA ASN A 254 -10.65 18.09 -6.50
C ASN A 254 -10.94 18.39 -8.00
N ARG A 255 -11.53 17.44 -8.74
CA ARG A 255 -11.93 17.67 -10.14
C ARG A 255 -13.13 18.60 -10.26
N LEU A 256 -14.05 18.57 -9.30
CA LEU A 256 -15.22 19.44 -9.26
C LEU A 256 -14.85 20.88 -8.88
N GLU A 257 -13.80 21.07 -8.08
CA GLU A 257 -13.25 22.39 -7.74
C GLU A 257 -12.81 23.19 -8.98
N GLU A 258 -12.29 22.53 -10.03
CA GLU A 258 -11.97 23.18 -11.30
C GLU A 258 -13.20 23.86 -11.94
N ARG A 259 -14.39 23.33 -11.66
CA ARG A 259 -15.70 23.86 -12.06
C ARG A 259 -16.38 24.68 -10.96
N ARG A 260 -15.68 24.92 -9.85
CA ARG A 260 -16.18 25.59 -8.64
C ARG A 260 -17.43 24.92 -8.05
N ILE A 261 -17.57 23.61 -8.24
CA ILE A 261 -18.66 22.84 -7.66
C ILE A 261 -18.18 22.31 -6.31
N ASP A 262 -18.83 22.73 -5.23
CA ASP A 262 -18.59 22.21 -3.87
C ASP A 262 -19.55 21.03 -3.64
N LEU A 263 -19.01 19.82 -3.42
CA LEU A 263 -19.79 18.60 -3.23
C LEU A 263 -19.74 18.18 -1.75
N ARG A 264 -20.90 18.19 -1.08
CA ARG A 264 -21.03 17.80 0.33
C ARG A 264 -21.96 16.62 0.49
N LEU A 265 -21.46 15.52 1.05
CA LEU A 265 -22.27 14.35 1.35
C LEU A 265 -22.71 14.38 2.81
N SER A 266 -23.96 13.99 3.07
CA SER A 266 -24.47 13.77 4.42
C SER A 266 -23.83 12.54 5.08
N ASP A 267 -23.94 12.44 6.40
CA ASP A 267 -23.41 11.27 7.12
C ASP A 267 -24.10 9.96 6.76
N GLU A 268 -25.39 10.03 6.39
CA GLU A 268 -26.20 8.93 5.89
C GLU A 268 -25.73 8.51 4.49
N ALA A 269 -25.40 9.47 3.62
CA ALA A 269 -24.83 9.19 2.31
C ALA A 269 -23.48 8.44 2.43
N TYR A 270 -22.59 8.90 3.33
CA TYR A 270 -21.35 8.17 3.63
C TYR A 270 -21.60 6.78 4.21
N LEU A 271 -22.56 6.66 5.14
CA LEU A 271 -22.90 5.38 5.75
C LEU A 271 -23.47 4.40 4.72
N HIS A 272 -24.30 4.88 3.80
CA HIS A 272 -24.84 4.04 2.74
C HIS A 272 -23.72 3.54 1.82
N LEU A 273 -22.85 4.42 1.32
CA LEU A 273 -21.71 4.02 0.49
C LEU A 273 -20.79 3.02 1.20
N ALA A 274 -20.59 3.21 2.51
CA ALA A 274 -19.78 2.32 3.32
C ALA A 274 -20.41 0.93 3.49
N THR A 275 -21.73 0.85 3.63
CA THR A 275 -22.44 -0.43 3.84
C THR A 275 -22.77 -1.14 2.52
N SER A 276 -23.15 -0.42 1.46
CA SER A 276 -23.49 -0.98 0.15
C SER A 276 -22.27 -1.33 -0.69
N GLY A 277 -21.16 -0.60 -0.50
CA GLY A 277 -19.91 -0.79 -1.24
C GLY A 277 -18.87 -1.65 -0.50
N PHE A 278 -19.16 -2.09 0.73
CA PHE A 278 -18.35 -3.07 1.44
C PHE A 278 -18.79 -4.49 1.09
N ASP A 279 -17.81 -5.35 0.84
CA ASP A 279 -18.04 -6.76 0.60
C ASP A 279 -17.22 -7.58 1.61
N PRO A 280 -17.81 -8.52 2.36
CA PRO A 280 -17.09 -9.32 3.35
C PRO A 280 -15.91 -10.12 2.78
N VAL A 281 -15.95 -10.47 1.49
CA VAL A 281 -14.91 -11.23 0.78
C VAL A 281 -13.87 -10.30 0.16
N TYR A 282 -14.29 -9.18 -0.43
CA TYR A 282 -13.42 -8.28 -1.18
C TYR A 282 -12.96 -7.02 -0.41
N GLY A 283 -13.45 -6.82 0.81
CA GLY A 283 -13.16 -5.66 1.66
C GLY A 283 -13.59 -4.35 1.00
N ALA A 284 -12.73 -3.33 1.08
CA ALA A 284 -12.98 -2.00 0.53
C ALA A 284 -12.86 -1.91 -1.02
N ARG A 285 -12.51 -3.00 -1.72
CA ARG A 285 -12.27 -2.98 -3.18
C ARG A 285 -13.50 -2.55 -4.01
N PRO A 286 -14.75 -2.94 -3.68
CA PRO A 286 -15.92 -2.54 -4.46
C PRO A 286 -16.33 -1.08 -4.29
N LEU A 287 -15.85 -0.37 -3.24
CA LEU A 287 -16.22 1.02 -2.94
C LEU A 287 -16.04 1.95 -4.13
N LYS A 288 -14.94 1.82 -4.87
CA LYS A 288 -14.68 2.66 -6.05
C LYS A 288 -15.78 2.53 -7.10
N ARG A 289 -16.29 1.30 -7.31
CA ARG A 289 -17.39 1.05 -8.25
C ARG A 289 -18.72 1.58 -7.70
N ALA A 290 -18.96 1.43 -6.39
CA ALA A 290 -20.15 1.99 -5.75
C ALA A 290 -20.18 3.51 -5.89
N ILE A 291 -19.10 4.21 -5.53
CA ILE A 291 -18.95 5.67 -5.71
C ILE A 291 -19.15 6.07 -7.18
N GLN A 292 -18.54 5.34 -8.12
CA GLN A 292 -18.72 5.64 -9.54
C GLN A 292 -20.18 5.51 -9.97
N ARG A 293 -20.85 4.43 -9.60
CA ARG A 293 -22.23 4.13 -9.99
C ARG A 293 -23.25 5.08 -9.34
N GLU A 294 -23.10 5.33 -8.05
CA GLU A 294 -24.12 5.97 -7.22
C GLU A 294 -23.88 7.46 -7.03
N ILE A 295 -22.64 7.93 -7.16
CA ILE A 295 -22.29 9.35 -7.02
C ILE A 295 -21.88 9.93 -8.37
N MET A 296 -20.83 9.40 -9.00
CA MET A 296 -20.24 10.04 -10.18
C MET A 296 -21.17 10.02 -11.40
N ASN A 297 -21.84 8.90 -11.67
CA ASN A 297 -22.72 8.78 -12.82
C ASN A 297 -23.96 9.70 -12.72
N PRO A 298 -24.72 9.75 -11.60
CA PRO A 298 -25.82 10.69 -11.46
C PRO A 298 -25.36 12.15 -11.49
N LEU A 299 -24.23 12.46 -10.84
CA LEU A 299 -23.66 13.80 -10.85
C LEU A 299 -23.30 14.25 -12.27
N ALA A 300 -22.68 13.37 -13.07
CA ALA A 300 -22.36 13.65 -14.46
C ALA A 300 -23.63 13.91 -15.30
N GLN A 301 -24.69 13.14 -15.09
CA GLN A 301 -25.97 13.35 -15.76
C GLN A 301 -26.60 14.70 -15.38
N ALA A 302 -26.65 15.04 -14.10
CA ALA A 302 -27.21 16.31 -13.61
C ALA A 302 -26.41 17.53 -14.11
N ILE A 303 -25.08 17.41 -14.20
CA ILE A 303 -24.22 18.45 -14.77
C ILE A 303 -24.47 18.61 -16.28
N LEU A 304 -24.55 17.51 -17.03
CA LEU A 304 -24.79 17.55 -18.48
C LEU A 304 -26.21 18.00 -18.83
N GLY A 305 -27.19 17.67 -17.97
CA GLY A 305 -28.58 18.12 -18.07
C GLY A 305 -28.77 19.60 -17.72
N GLY A 306 -27.80 20.20 -17.02
CA GLY A 306 -27.84 21.62 -16.61
C GLY A 306 -28.52 21.87 -15.27
N ASP A 307 -28.90 20.83 -14.54
CA ASP A 307 -29.50 20.90 -13.19
C ASP A 307 -28.48 21.35 -12.14
N ILE A 308 -27.22 20.95 -12.33
CA ILE A 308 -26.06 21.40 -11.54
C ILE A 308 -25.18 22.26 -12.43
N LYS A 309 -24.87 23.47 -11.98
CA LYS A 309 -24.09 24.45 -12.73
C LYS A 309 -22.73 24.68 -12.07
N ASP A 310 -21.80 25.26 -12.83
CA ASP A 310 -20.52 25.69 -12.29
C ASP A 310 -20.75 26.73 -11.19
N GLY A 311 -19.99 26.64 -10.09
CA GLY A 311 -20.18 27.50 -8.91
C GLY A 311 -21.24 27.02 -7.91
N SER A 312 -21.93 25.92 -8.18
CA SER A 312 -22.97 25.38 -7.29
C SER A 312 -22.38 24.71 -6.04
N LEU A 313 -23.07 24.89 -4.91
CA LEU A 313 -22.96 23.99 -3.76
C LEU A 313 -23.97 22.86 -3.94
N VAL A 314 -23.49 21.62 -3.95
CA VAL A 314 -24.30 20.41 -4.14
C VAL A 314 -24.27 19.59 -2.87
N GLU A 315 -25.42 19.48 -2.22
CA GLU A 315 -25.63 18.60 -1.07
C GLU A 315 -26.19 17.26 -1.55
N VAL A 316 -25.57 16.18 -1.08
CA VAL A 316 -25.92 14.80 -1.44
C VAL A 316 -26.40 14.08 -0.20
N GLU A 317 -27.66 13.68 -0.22
CA GLU A 317 -28.32 12.92 0.84
C GLU A 317 -28.73 11.54 0.32
N TYR A 318 -28.75 10.54 1.20
CA TYR A 318 -29.32 9.23 0.87
C TYR A 318 -30.67 9.07 1.56
N GLY A 319 -31.73 8.86 0.78
CA GLY A 319 -33.10 8.75 1.26
C GLY A 319 -34.03 8.09 0.24
N ASN A 320 -35.09 7.44 0.71
CA ASN A 320 -36.04 6.71 -0.14
C ASN A 320 -35.42 5.62 -1.05
N GLY A 321 -34.23 5.11 -0.69
CA GLY A 321 -33.52 4.09 -1.47
C GLY A 321 -32.64 4.63 -2.60
N GLU A 322 -32.46 5.95 -2.69
CA GLU A 322 -31.64 6.58 -3.74
C GLU A 322 -30.84 7.78 -3.21
N PHE A 323 -29.80 8.18 -3.97
CA PHE A 323 -29.07 9.42 -3.71
C PHE A 323 -29.79 10.61 -4.33
N GLN A 324 -30.00 11.64 -3.53
CA GLN A 324 -30.63 12.88 -3.93
C GLN A 324 -29.60 14.00 -3.95
N PHE A 325 -29.50 14.70 -5.09
CA PHE A 325 -28.58 15.81 -5.31
C PHE A 325 -29.37 17.12 -5.25
N LYS A 326 -29.04 17.98 -4.30
CA LYS A 326 -29.70 19.28 -4.10
C LYS A 326 -28.69 20.40 -4.30
N THR A 327 -28.98 21.29 -5.24
CA THR A 327 -28.21 22.53 -5.40
C THR A 327 -28.69 23.55 -4.38
N VAL A 328 -27.81 23.98 -3.48
CA VAL A 328 -28.07 25.10 -2.57
C VAL A 328 -27.70 26.38 -3.30
N GLU A 329 -28.66 27.25 -3.57
CA GLU A 329 -28.35 28.59 -4.07
C GLU A 329 -27.51 29.31 -3.02
N ALA A 330 -26.31 29.76 -3.39
CA ALA A 330 -25.54 30.66 -2.55
C ALA A 330 -26.43 31.87 -2.24
N VAL A 331 -26.77 32.05 -0.96
CA VAL A 331 -27.43 33.27 -0.48
C VAL A 331 -26.57 34.42 -1.01
N LYS A 332 -27.12 35.20 -1.94
CA LYS A 332 -26.49 36.42 -2.42
C LYS A 332 -26.21 37.27 -1.18
N GLY A 333 -24.96 37.29 -0.73
CA GLY A 333 -24.51 38.24 0.27
C GLY A 333 -24.84 39.62 -0.29
N GLU A 334 -25.69 40.34 0.44
CA GLU A 334 -26.01 41.73 0.16
C GLU A 334 -24.72 42.54 0.01
N ALA A 335 -24.75 43.40 -1.00
CA ALA A 335 -23.63 44.20 -1.51
C ALA A 335 -23.00 45.17 -0.49
#